data_AF-A0A2M6GKV1-F1
#
_entry.id   AF-A0A2M6GKV1-F1
#
_cell.length_a   1.000
_cell.length_b   1.000
_cell.length_c   1.000
_cell.angle_alpha   90.00
_cell.angle_beta   90.00
_cell.angle_gamma   90.00
#
_symmetry.space_group_name_H-M   'P 1'
#
loop_
_entity.id
_entity.type
_entity.pdbx_description
1 polymer ?
#
loop_
_entity_poly.entity_id
_entity_poly.type
_entity_poly.pdbx_seq_one_letter_code
_entity_poly.pdbx_strand_id
1 'polypeptide(L)'
;GFANFLADVNQSNLTYAFKAKKAGLWGLGIAYVNYGDFIQRDETGLETGTFSVQDYAVGLTHATTLNHFTLGATVKVVVSSIAEYKAVALATDWGGIFKHPTKDLTVALAFKNIGYQVQSFSGAGQEPVPFDAQVGFTYKPEHMPFRFSVTAHHLQRFNIVYHDTTLLSGFVQNVASPDVSIGDKIASHFVVGGEVLLSKNFNLRLGYNHLRRKELRLNNVSGTAGFSVGSMVRIKGFQLDYARAFYHVAGATNYFTLSSDLQRFFKKKKDQ
;
A
#
# COMPACT_ATOMS: atom_id res chain seq x y z
N GLY A 1 -4.13 9.84 -6.68
CA GLY A 1 -4.27 8.44 -7.12
C GLY A 1 -5.61 7.93 -6.67
N PHE A 2 -6.23 7.06 -7.45
CA PHE A 2 -7.53 6.47 -7.21
C PHE A 2 -7.46 4.97 -7.47
N ALA A 3 -8.16 4.18 -6.67
CA ALA A 3 -8.34 2.77 -6.87
C ALA A 3 -9.79 2.37 -6.61
N ASN A 4 -10.34 1.56 -7.50
CA ASN A 4 -11.65 0.94 -7.32
C ASN A 4 -11.44 -0.55 -7.07
N PHE A 5 -11.78 -0.96 -5.85
CA PHE A 5 -11.73 -2.33 -5.37
C PHE A 5 -13.06 -3.04 -5.63
N LEU A 6 -13.12 -4.32 -5.26
CA LEU A 6 -14.34 -5.11 -5.31
C LEU A 6 -15.40 -4.54 -4.34
N ALA A 7 -16.67 -4.84 -4.61
CA ALA A 7 -17.80 -4.45 -3.75
C ALA A 7 -17.89 -2.93 -3.49
N ASP A 8 -17.70 -2.12 -4.54
CA ASP A 8 -17.83 -0.66 -4.52
C ASP A 8 -16.88 0.09 -3.56
N VAL A 9 -15.88 -0.61 -3.02
CA VAL A 9 -14.86 -0.01 -2.18
C VAL A 9 -13.95 0.89 -3.02
N ASN A 10 -13.86 2.16 -2.65
CA ASN A 10 -13.09 3.17 -3.36
C ASN A 10 -12.00 3.74 -2.47
N GLN A 11 -10.77 3.81 -3.00
CA GLN A 11 -9.64 4.43 -2.31
C GLN A 11 -9.13 5.63 -3.10
N SER A 12 -8.94 6.76 -2.42
CA SER A 12 -8.36 7.98 -2.96
C SER A 12 -7.14 8.40 -2.15
N ASN A 13 -6.09 8.84 -2.84
CA ASN A 13 -4.86 9.34 -2.22
C ASN A 13 -4.44 10.67 -2.88
N LEU A 14 -4.11 11.67 -2.06
CA LEU A 14 -3.54 12.93 -2.47
C LEU A 14 -2.21 13.15 -1.74
N THR A 15 -1.19 13.58 -2.45
CA THR A 15 0.11 13.89 -1.85
C THR A 15 0.69 15.13 -2.50
N TYR A 16 1.18 16.05 -1.68
CA TYR A 16 1.84 17.27 -2.11
C TYR A 16 3.16 17.44 -1.37
N ALA A 17 4.25 17.64 -2.10
CA ALA A 17 5.57 17.85 -1.52
C ALA A 17 6.13 19.21 -1.93
N PHE A 18 6.75 19.90 -0.97
CA PHE A 18 7.33 21.22 -1.19
C PHE A 18 8.61 21.39 -0.38
N LYS A 19 9.55 22.15 -0.93
CA LYS A 19 10.82 22.48 -0.26
C LYS A 19 10.70 23.84 0.41
N ALA A 20 10.63 23.84 1.74
CA ALA A 20 10.69 25.05 2.54
C ALA A 20 12.14 25.56 2.63
N LYS A 21 12.36 26.86 2.35
CA LYS A 21 13.71 27.45 2.26
C LYS A 21 14.59 27.19 3.49
N LYS A 22 14.01 27.23 4.69
CA LYS A 22 14.73 27.04 5.97
C LYS A 22 14.44 25.71 6.67
N ALA A 23 13.35 25.04 6.30
CA ALA A 23 12.86 23.86 7.02
C ALA A 23 12.99 22.56 6.21
N GLY A 24 13.61 22.57 5.03
CA GLY A 24 13.87 21.35 4.24
C GLY A 24 12.66 20.87 3.43
N LEU A 25 12.63 19.57 3.10
CA LEU A 25 11.58 18.98 2.29
C LEU A 25 10.42 18.51 3.19
N TRP A 26 9.22 18.99 2.88
CA TRP A 26 7.99 18.61 3.58
C TRP A 26 7.00 17.99 2.60
N GLY A 27 6.15 17.10 3.12
CA GLY A 27 5.08 16.47 2.38
C GLY A 27 3.79 16.44 3.19
N LEU A 28 2.68 16.72 2.55
CA LEU A 28 1.33 16.50 3.05
C LEU A 28 0.72 15.32 2.30
N GLY A 29 0.16 14.37 3.03
CA GLY A 29 -0.52 13.20 2.46
C GLY A 29 -1.92 13.06 3.05
N ILE A 30 -2.88 12.75 2.19
CA ILE A 30 -4.24 12.40 2.57
C ILE A 30 -4.58 11.08 1.88
N ALA A 31 -5.06 10.10 2.65
CA ALA A 31 -5.64 8.87 2.15
C ALA A 31 -7.09 8.76 2.63
N TYR A 32 -7.95 8.28 1.76
CA TYR A 32 -9.37 8.08 2.02
C TYR A 32 -9.79 6.73 1.46
N VAL A 33 -10.54 5.96 2.24
CA VAL A 33 -11.19 4.72 1.81
C VAL A 33 -12.67 4.83 2.13
N ASN A 34 -13.53 4.60 1.14
CA ASN A 34 -14.97 4.44 1.32
C ASN A 34 -15.30 2.99 1.01
N TYR A 35 -15.96 2.29 1.93
CA TYR A 35 -16.33 0.89 1.77
C TYR A 35 -17.72 0.71 1.14
N GLY A 36 -18.38 1.79 0.77
CA GLY A 36 -19.74 1.78 0.25
C GLY A 36 -20.80 1.83 1.34
N ASP A 37 -22.05 1.65 0.92
CA ASP A 37 -23.21 1.64 1.80
C ASP A 37 -23.61 0.19 2.13
N PHE A 38 -23.89 -0.04 3.41
CA PHE A 38 -24.33 -1.31 3.96
C PHE A 38 -25.80 -1.19 4.39
N ILE A 39 -26.55 -2.26 4.22
CA ILE A 39 -27.92 -2.36 4.73
C ILE A 39 -27.86 -2.59 6.25
N GLN A 40 -28.52 -1.73 7.01
CA GLN A 40 -28.69 -1.89 8.44
C GLN A 40 -29.88 -2.83 8.70
N ARG A 41 -29.68 -3.83 9.56
CA ARG A 41 -30.74 -4.73 10.01
C ARG A 41 -30.81 -4.74 11.53
N ASP A 42 -32.01 -4.90 12.08
CA ASP A 42 -32.20 -5.16 13.50
C ASP A 42 -31.94 -6.64 13.86
N GLU A 43 -32.09 -6.98 15.14
CA GLU A 43 -31.88 -8.33 15.67
C GLU A 43 -32.86 -9.38 15.08
N THR A 44 -33.99 -8.93 14.53
CA THR A 44 -34.98 -9.80 13.87
C THR A 44 -34.70 -9.98 12.36
N GLY A 45 -33.70 -9.26 11.83
CA GLY A 45 -33.34 -9.26 10.42
C GLY A 45 -34.12 -8.29 9.56
N LEU A 46 -34.97 -7.43 10.14
CA LEU A 46 -35.70 -6.41 9.39
C LEU A 46 -34.77 -5.26 9.00
N GLU A 47 -34.90 -4.75 7.77
CA GLU A 47 -34.12 -3.59 7.31
C GLU A 47 -34.58 -2.32 8.03
N THR A 48 -33.65 -1.61 8.66
CA THR A 48 -33.93 -0.39 9.43
C THR A 48 -33.31 0.87 8.82
N GLY A 49 -32.41 0.71 7.84
CA GLY A 49 -31.76 1.84 7.16
C GLY A 49 -30.50 1.41 6.40
N THR A 50 -29.60 2.36 6.16
CA THR A 50 -28.26 2.12 5.62
C THR A 50 -27.20 2.86 6.43
N PHE A 51 -25.99 2.33 6.43
CA PHE A 51 -24.83 2.99 7.02
C PHE A 51 -23.61 2.83 6.12
N SER A 52 -22.63 3.73 6.22
CA SER A 52 -21.37 3.63 5.49
C SER A 52 -20.19 3.41 6.44
N VAL A 53 -19.12 2.83 5.88
CA VAL A 53 -17.83 2.69 6.56
C VAL A 53 -16.79 3.47 5.78
N GLN A 54 -16.02 4.29 6.50
CA GLN A 54 -15.08 5.22 5.88
C GLN A 54 -13.82 5.39 6.73
N ASP A 55 -12.66 5.40 6.09
CA ASP A 55 -11.36 5.65 6.72
C ASP A 55 -10.68 6.87 6.12
N TYR A 56 -10.12 7.71 6.99
CA TYR A 56 -9.33 8.88 6.63
C TYR A 56 -7.96 8.79 7.30
N ALA A 57 -6.90 9.06 6.55
CA ALA A 57 -5.57 9.26 7.12
C ALA A 57 -4.95 10.54 6.60
N VAL A 58 -4.51 11.42 7.51
CA VAL A 58 -3.82 12.67 7.17
C VAL A 58 -2.44 12.64 7.80
N GLY A 59 -1.42 12.90 6.99
CA GLY A 59 -0.02 12.81 7.41
C GLY A 59 0.82 14.01 6.99
N LEU A 60 1.72 14.42 7.89
CA LEU A 60 2.77 15.39 7.63
C LEU A 60 4.12 14.67 7.66
N THR A 61 4.90 14.83 6.60
CA THR A 61 6.19 14.17 6.40
C THR A 61 7.30 15.19 6.31
N HIS A 62 8.42 14.92 6.97
CA HIS A 62 9.67 15.64 6.78
C HIS A 62 10.75 14.68 6.27
N ALA A 63 11.58 15.14 5.34
CA ALA A 63 12.69 14.35 4.81
C ALA A 63 13.96 15.18 4.61
N THR A 64 15.10 14.55 4.88
CA THR A 64 16.43 15.10 4.68
C THR A 64 17.28 14.15 3.85
N THR A 65 18.18 14.71 3.03
CA THR A 65 19.11 13.92 2.22
C THR A 65 20.54 14.32 2.57
N LEU A 66 21.34 13.33 2.96
CA LEU A 66 22.75 13.43 3.26
C LEU A 66 23.51 12.47 2.35
N ASN A 67 24.27 13.02 1.39
CA ASN A 67 24.99 12.28 0.36
C ASN A 67 24.09 11.27 -0.38
N HIS A 68 24.28 9.99 -0.09
CA HIS A 68 23.60 8.86 -0.72
C HIS A 68 22.40 8.36 0.08
N PHE A 69 22.15 8.95 1.25
CA PHE A 69 21.07 8.56 2.16
C PHE A 69 19.99 9.63 2.22
N THR A 70 18.74 9.23 2.10
CA THR A 70 17.59 10.08 2.41
C THR A 70 16.84 9.44 3.57
N LEU A 71 16.63 10.21 4.64
CA LEU A 71 15.86 9.80 5.81
C LEU A 71 14.57 10.62 5.86
N GLY A 72 13.48 9.98 6.24
CA GLY A 72 12.17 10.61 6.36
C GLY A 72 11.40 10.08 7.55
N ALA A 73 10.58 10.97 8.11
CA ALA A 73 9.63 10.62 9.17
C ALA A 73 8.28 11.27 8.87
N THR A 74 7.22 10.55 9.18
CA THR A 74 5.83 10.99 9.01
C THR A 74 5.11 10.87 10.34
N VAL A 75 4.34 11.89 10.70
CA VAL A 75 3.32 11.81 11.74
C VAL A 75 1.96 11.80 11.05
N LYS A 76 1.07 10.90 11.45
CA LYS A 76 -0.26 10.78 10.86
C LYS A 76 -1.35 10.52 11.89
N VAL A 77 -2.52 11.08 11.60
CA VAL A 77 -3.78 10.81 12.30
C VAL A 77 -4.62 9.94 11.38
N VAL A 78 -5.17 8.86 11.91
CA VAL A 78 -6.08 7.95 11.20
C VAL A 78 -7.42 7.98 11.92
N VAL A 79 -8.49 8.19 11.18
CA VAL A 79 -9.87 8.20 11.68
C VAL A 79 -10.65 7.16 10.89
N SER A 80 -11.31 6.24 11.59
CA SER A 80 -12.21 5.26 11.01
C SER A 80 -13.62 5.50 11.55
N SER A 81 -14.61 5.42 10.68
CA SER A 81 -16.02 5.63 11.02
C SER A 81 -16.84 4.44 10.52
N ILE A 82 -17.65 3.86 11.42
CA ILE A 82 -18.62 2.81 11.11
C ILE A 82 -19.96 3.28 11.65
N ALA A 83 -20.90 3.64 10.76
CA ALA A 83 -22.14 4.31 11.16
C ALA A 83 -21.85 5.53 12.07
N GLU A 84 -22.48 5.61 13.25
CA GLU A 84 -22.21 6.66 14.24
C GLU A 84 -20.90 6.47 15.04
N TYR A 85 -20.30 5.27 15.02
CA TYR A 85 -19.12 4.95 15.83
C TYR A 85 -17.83 5.42 15.16
N LYS A 86 -16.89 5.94 15.96
CA LYS A 86 -15.61 6.46 15.48
C LYS A 86 -14.43 5.89 16.26
N ALA A 87 -13.37 5.61 15.53
CA ALA A 87 -12.07 5.29 16.06
C ALA A 87 -11.03 6.30 15.57
N VAL A 88 -10.09 6.67 16.43
CA VAL A 88 -8.99 7.57 16.11
C VAL A 88 -7.68 6.94 16.56
N ALA A 89 -6.69 6.93 15.68
CA ALA A 89 -5.33 6.47 15.97
C ALA A 89 -4.29 7.53 15.60
N LEU A 90 -3.24 7.58 16.41
CA LEU A 90 -2.04 8.36 16.13
C LEU A 90 -0.91 7.40 15.80
N ALA A 91 -0.22 7.66 14.70
CA ALA A 91 0.88 6.82 14.25
C ALA A 91 2.02 7.63 13.63
N THR A 92 3.19 7.01 13.60
CA THR A 92 4.37 7.53 12.92
C THR A 92 4.94 6.49 11.97
N ASP A 93 5.51 6.98 10.87
CA ASP A 93 6.28 6.17 9.92
C ASP A 93 7.71 6.70 9.88
N TRP A 94 8.68 5.80 9.78
CA TRP A 94 10.10 6.11 9.72
C TRP A 94 10.68 5.38 8.52
N GLY A 95 11.52 6.04 7.74
CA GLY A 95 12.08 5.43 6.54
C GLY A 95 13.43 5.99 6.16
N GLY A 96 14.22 5.14 5.52
CA GLY A 96 15.51 5.50 4.95
C GLY A 96 15.68 4.86 3.59
N ILE A 97 16.29 5.58 2.66
CA ILE A 97 16.75 5.02 1.39
C ILE A 97 18.24 5.31 1.21
N PHE A 98 18.96 4.32 0.72
CA PHE A 98 20.31 4.44 0.22
C PHE A 98 20.28 4.32 -1.30
N LYS A 99 20.77 5.34 -2.01
CA LYS A 99 20.95 5.34 -3.45
C LYS A 99 22.42 5.20 -3.79
N HIS A 100 22.78 4.14 -4.50
CA HIS A 100 24.18 3.90 -4.86
C HIS A 100 24.72 5.07 -5.71
N PRO A 101 25.93 5.59 -5.43
CA PRO A 101 26.48 6.77 -6.11
C PRO A 101 26.57 6.65 -7.63
N THR A 102 26.95 5.47 -8.12
CA THR A 102 27.27 5.24 -9.54
C THR A 102 26.37 4.24 -10.25
N LYS A 103 25.56 3.47 -9.52
CA LYS A 103 24.74 2.39 -10.08
C LYS A 103 23.28 2.74 -9.85
N ASP A 104 22.39 2.33 -10.75
CA ASP A 104 20.94 2.42 -10.51
C ASP A 104 20.51 1.29 -9.55
N LEU A 105 20.96 1.44 -8.30
CA LEU A 105 20.72 0.54 -7.18
C LEU A 105 20.20 1.35 -6.00
N THR A 106 19.07 0.92 -5.43
CA THR A 106 18.48 1.53 -4.24
C THR A 106 18.15 0.45 -3.22
N VAL A 107 18.50 0.72 -1.96
CA VAL A 107 18.08 -0.06 -0.80
C VAL A 107 17.21 0.82 0.07
N ALA A 108 16.11 0.30 0.57
CA ALA A 108 15.15 1.02 1.40
C ALA A 108 14.83 0.23 2.66
N LEU A 109 14.62 0.94 3.76
CA LEU A 109 14.10 0.44 5.02
C LEU A 109 12.92 1.30 5.43
N ALA A 110 11.82 0.69 5.87
CA ALA A 110 10.65 1.40 6.35
C ALA A 110 10.05 0.72 7.56
N PHE A 111 9.66 1.52 8.55
CA PHE A 111 8.89 1.12 9.72
C PHE A 111 7.61 1.92 9.71
N LYS A 112 6.49 1.26 9.48
CA LYS A 112 5.19 1.89 9.25
C LYS A 112 4.26 1.63 10.41
N ASN A 113 3.39 2.59 10.66
CA ASN A 113 2.29 2.52 11.62
C ASN A 113 2.76 2.26 13.07
N ILE A 114 3.85 2.87 13.50
CA ILE A 114 4.26 2.85 14.92
C ILE A 114 3.36 3.82 15.67
N GLY A 115 2.42 3.29 16.45
CA GLY A 115 1.40 4.13 17.07
C GLY A 115 0.43 3.36 17.95
N TYR A 116 -0.63 4.05 18.35
CA TYR A 116 -1.69 3.52 19.20
C TYR A 116 -3.03 4.16 18.86
N GLN A 117 -4.10 3.47 19.23
CA GLN A 117 -5.46 3.97 19.10
C GLN A 117 -5.78 4.90 20.28
N VAL A 118 -6.11 6.16 19.98
CA VAL A 118 -6.51 7.17 20.99
C VAL A 118 -7.96 6.98 21.40
N GLN A 119 -8.81 6.62 20.44
CA GLN A 119 -10.25 6.38 20.64
C GLN A 119 -10.65 5.11 19.91
N SER A 120 -11.35 4.20 20.59
CA SER A 120 -11.95 3.00 19.99
C SER A 120 -13.44 3.17 19.74
N PHE A 121 -14.00 2.33 18.86
CA PHE A 121 -15.40 2.41 18.44
C PHE A 121 -16.38 2.25 19.61
N SER A 122 -16.15 1.25 20.48
CA SER A 122 -17.05 0.89 21.57
C SER A 122 -16.55 1.31 22.95
N GLY A 123 -15.40 1.99 23.04
CA GLY A 123 -14.71 2.26 24.31
C GLY A 123 -14.15 1.01 25.00
N ALA A 124 -14.41 -0.19 24.48
CA ALA A 124 -13.93 -1.46 25.02
C ALA A 124 -12.62 -1.86 24.34
N GLY A 125 -11.50 -1.54 24.98
CA GLY A 125 -10.16 -1.93 24.55
C GLY A 125 -9.61 -1.11 23.38
N GLN A 126 -8.28 -1.11 23.26
CA GLN A 126 -7.56 -0.56 22.11
C GLN A 126 -7.14 -1.71 21.21
N GLU A 127 -7.39 -1.57 19.91
CA GLU A 127 -6.86 -2.48 18.90
C GLU A 127 -5.42 -2.07 18.52
N PRO A 128 -4.52 -3.04 18.32
CA PRO A 128 -3.15 -2.73 17.94
C PRO A 128 -3.11 -2.12 16.53
N VAL A 129 -2.45 -0.98 16.42
CA VAL A 129 -2.16 -0.37 15.12
C VAL A 129 -1.25 -1.33 14.32
N PRO A 130 -1.52 -1.58 13.02
CA PRO A 130 -0.83 -2.62 12.25
C PRO A 130 0.60 -2.22 11.87
N PHE A 131 1.52 -2.34 12.83
CA PHE A 131 2.94 -2.10 12.64
C PHE A 131 3.52 -3.02 11.55
N ASP A 132 4.31 -2.45 10.65
CA ASP A 132 4.92 -3.16 9.52
C ASP A 132 6.35 -2.68 9.25
N ALA A 133 7.31 -3.58 9.43
CA ALA A 133 8.71 -3.36 9.08
C ALA A 133 9.00 -3.98 7.69
N GLN A 134 9.61 -3.19 6.80
CA GLN A 134 9.88 -3.59 5.42
C GLN A 134 11.30 -3.23 4.99
N VAL A 135 11.88 -4.06 4.13
CA VAL A 135 13.12 -3.80 3.40
C VAL A 135 12.86 -3.93 1.90
N GLY A 136 13.32 -2.95 1.13
CA GLY A 136 13.19 -2.92 -0.32
C GLY A 136 14.55 -2.86 -1.01
N PHE A 137 14.65 -3.50 -2.16
CA PHE A 137 15.82 -3.48 -3.02
C PHE A 137 15.37 -3.25 -4.47
N THR A 138 16.03 -2.36 -5.18
CA THR A 138 15.83 -2.18 -6.61
C THR A 138 17.17 -2.10 -7.33
N TYR A 139 17.27 -2.73 -8.50
CA TYR A 139 18.47 -2.68 -9.32
C TYR A 139 18.13 -2.67 -10.81
N LYS A 140 18.73 -1.74 -11.55
CA LYS A 140 18.70 -1.70 -13.01
C LYS A 140 20.14 -1.84 -13.53
N PRO A 141 20.47 -2.94 -14.23
CA PRO A 141 21.75 -3.06 -14.93
C PRO A 141 21.91 -1.93 -15.97
N GLU A 142 23.14 -1.45 -16.16
CA GLU A 142 23.43 -0.26 -16.97
C GLU A 142 22.93 -0.41 -18.41
N HIS A 143 23.25 -1.54 -19.04
CA HIS A 143 22.98 -1.82 -20.45
C HIS A 143 21.64 -2.54 -20.70
N MET A 144 20.87 -2.83 -19.66
CA MET A 144 19.58 -3.51 -19.80
C MET A 144 18.41 -2.52 -19.65
N PRO A 145 17.34 -2.67 -20.45
CA PRO A 145 16.12 -1.89 -20.30
C PRO A 145 15.23 -2.40 -19.15
N PHE A 146 15.75 -3.26 -18.26
CA PHE A 146 15.00 -3.87 -17.17
C PHE A 146 15.47 -3.35 -15.82
N ARG A 147 14.51 -2.98 -14.96
CA ARG A 147 14.73 -2.73 -13.54
C ARG A 147 14.01 -3.80 -12.74
N PHE A 148 14.71 -4.39 -11.79
CA PHE A 148 14.16 -5.39 -10.87
C PHE A 148 13.89 -4.76 -9.51
N SER A 149 12.86 -5.24 -8.83
CA SER A 149 12.56 -4.85 -7.45
C SER A 149 12.18 -6.07 -6.61
N VAL A 150 12.63 -6.07 -5.36
CA VAL A 150 12.25 -7.07 -4.35
C VAL A 150 11.94 -6.31 -3.06
N THR A 151 10.82 -6.64 -2.42
CA THR A 151 10.45 -6.11 -1.11
C THR A 151 10.15 -7.26 -0.18
N ALA A 152 10.80 -7.25 0.99
CA ALA A 152 10.43 -8.08 2.13
C ALA A 152 9.59 -7.25 3.11
N HIS A 153 8.44 -7.74 3.55
CA HIS A 153 7.51 -7.01 4.42
C HIS A 153 7.14 -7.82 5.67
N HIS A 154 6.54 -7.17 6.67
CA HIS A 154 6.15 -7.77 7.94
C HIS A 154 7.30 -8.49 8.65
N LEU A 155 8.51 -7.92 8.59
CA LEU A 155 9.74 -8.54 9.10
C LEU A 155 9.72 -8.82 10.61
N GLN A 156 8.79 -8.21 11.35
CA GLN A 156 8.59 -8.39 12.78
C GLN A 156 7.87 -9.70 13.16
N ARG A 157 7.23 -10.39 12.21
CA ARG A 157 6.49 -11.65 12.46
C ARG A 157 6.91 -12.68 11.43
N PHE A 158 7.38 -13.85 11.85
CA PHE A 158 7.81 -14.89 10.92
C PHE A 158 6.66 -15.66 10.24
N ASN A 159 5.52 -15.79 10.91
CA ASN A 159 4.33 -16.39 10.33
C ASN A 159 3.25 -15.33 10.16
N ILE A 160 2.96 -15.01 8.90
CA ILE A 160 1.92 -14.05 8.50
C ILE A 160 0.85 -14.67 7.60
N VAL A 161 0.89 -15.99 7.41
CA VAL A 161 -0.06 -16.70 6.54
C VAL A 161 -1.38 -16.85 7.30
N TYR A 162 -2.46 -16.33 6.72
CA TYR A 162 -3.80 -16.54 7.27
C TYR A 162 -4.26 -18.00 7.12
N HIS A 163 -4.88 -18.52 8.18
CA HIS A 163 -5.57 -19.81 8.18
C HIS A 163 -7.04 -19.60 8.52
N ASP A 164 -7.92 -19.98 7.60
CA ASP A 164 -9.33 -20.11 7.92
C ASP A 164 -9.57 -21.45 8.62
N THR A 165 -9.58 -21.44 9.96
CA THR A 165 -9.91 -22.62 10.76
C THR A 165 -11.42 -22.90 10.82
N THR A 166 -12.26 -21.97 10.33
CA THR A 166 -13.72 -22.10 10.42
C THR A 166 -14.31 -23.06 9.39
N LEU A 167 -13.62 -23.27 8.26
CA LEU A 167 -13.98 -24.28 7.26
C LEU A 167 -13.76 -25.74 7.73
N LEU A 168 -13.04 -25.95 8.83
CA LEU A 168 -12.73 -27.28 9.38
C LEU A 168 -13.52 -27.62 10.65
N SER A 169 -14.14 -26.64 11.29
CA SER A 169 -14.83 -26.79 12.58
C SER A 169 -16.28 -27.28 12.49
N GLY A 170 -16.78 -27.60 11.29
CA GLY A 170 -18.18 -27.98 11.09
C GLY A 170 -18.55 -29.43 11.46
N PHE A 171 -17.68 -30.42 11.26
CA PHE A 171 -18.08 -31.84 11.43
C PHE A 171 -16.97 -32.82 11.84
N VAL A 172 -15.71 -32.40 11.99
CA VAL A 172 -14.61 -33.28 12.42
C VAL A 172 -13.72 -32.55 13.42
N GLN A 173 -13.88 -32.89 14.70
CA GLN A 173 -12.93 -32.54 15.75
C GLN A 173 -11.65 -33.35 15.45
N ASN A 174 -10.54 -32.67 15.15
CA ASN A 174 -9.22 -33.20 14.75
C ASN A 174 -8.91 -33.25 13.24
N VAL A 175 -9.02 -32.13 12.54
CA VAL A 175 -8.14 -31.88 11.39
C VAL A 175 -7.06 -30.90 11.84
N ALA A 176 -5.85 -31.41 12.05
CA ALA A 176 -4.69 -30.56 12.27
C ALA A 176 -4.58 -29.57 11.09
N SER A 177 -4.58 -28.27 11.38
CA SER A 177 -4.26 -27.26 10.38
C SER A 177 -2.93 -27.67 9.74
N PRO A 178 -2.87 -27.90 8.41
CA PRO A 178 -1.65 -28.36 7.78
C PRO A 178 -0.53 -27.37 8.07
N ASP A 179 0.54 -27.87 8.66
CA ASP A 179 1.66 -27.05 9.09
C ASP A 179 2.30 -26.41 7.86
N VAL A 180 2.33 -25.07 7.81
CA VAL A 180 2.85 -24.36 6.65
C VAL A 180 4.36 -24.57 6.58
N SER A 181 4.83 -25.06 5.43
CA SER A 181 6.25 -25.21 5.16
C SER A 181 7.03 -23.92 5.45
N ILE A 182 8.24 -24.07 5.99
CA ILE A 182 9.14 -22.94 6.26
C ILE A 182 9.39 -22.12 4.98
N GLY A 183 9.51 -22.79 3.83
CA GLY A 183 9.70 -22.12 2.55
C GLY A 183 8.53 -21.21 2.17
N ASP A 184 7.30 -21.66 2.45
CA ASP A 184 6.09 -20.88 2.23
C ASP A 184 5.99 -19.67 3.17
N LYS A 185 6.35 -19.86 4.45
CA LYS A 185 6.39 -18.76 5.44
C LYS A 185 7.33 -17.67 4.94
N ILE A 186 8.54 -18.04 4.53
CA ILE A 186 9.54 -17.13 3.98
C ILE A 186 9.04 -16.46 2.69
N ALA A 187 8.51 -17.23 1.75
CA ALA A 187 8.04 -16.71 0.47
C ALA A 187 6.92 -15.68 0.63
N SER A 188 6.03 -15.87 1.61
CA SER A 188 4.95 -14.94 1.95
C SER A 188 5.44 -13.55 2.37
N HIS A 189 6.69 -13.40 2.77
CA HIS A 189 7.25 -12.09 3.07
C HIS A 189 7.66 -11.30 1.81
N PHE A 190 7.71 -11.92 0.63
CA PHE A 190 8.29 -11.31 -0.56
C PHE A 190 7.27 -10.83 -1.59
N VAL A 191 7.55 -9.64 -2.11
CA VAL A 191 6.97 -9.07 -3.32
C VAL A 191 8.08 -8.84 -4.34
N VAL A 192 7.93 -9.39 -5.53
CA VAL A 192 8.91 -9.25 -6.62
C VAL A 192 8.27 -8.45 -7.75
N GLY A 193 9.05 -7.58 -8.39
CA GLY A 193 8.60 -6.75 -9.49
C GLY A 193 9.67 -6.55 -10.55
N GLY A 194 9.20 -6.19 -11.75
CA GLY A 194 10.02 -5.86 -12.89
C GLY A 194 9.43 -4.68 -13.64
N GLU A 195 10.29 -3.77 -14.11
CA GLU A 195 9.93 -2.63 -14.95
C GLU A 195 10.75 -2.69 -16.24
N VAL A 196 10.04 -2.67 -17.38
CA VAL A 196 10.63 -2.57 -18.71
C VAL A 196 10.57 -1.11 -19.16
N LEU A 197 11.75 -0.53 -19.32
CA LEU A 197 11.99 0.87 -19.69
C LEU A 197 12.03 0.96 -21.21
N LEU A 198 10.87 1.09 -21.84
CA LEU A 198 10.76 1.17 -23.31
C LEU A 198 11.22 2.53 -23.83
N SER A 199 10.89 3.61 -23.11
CA SER A 199 11.38 4.95 -23.42
C SER A 199 11.41 5.83 -22.16
N LYS A 200 11.90 7.07 -22.27
CA LYS A 200 11.84 8.05 -21.15
C LYS A 200 10.41 8.44 -20.76
N ASN A 201 9.45 8.12 -21.61
CA ASN A 201 8.05 8.53 -21.52
C ASN A 201 7.09 7.36 -21.37
N PHE A 202 7.56 6.12 -21.54
CA PHE A 202 6.70 4.94 -21.51
C PHE A 202 7.43 3.75 -20.91
N ASN A 203 6.86 3.18 -19.83
CA ASN A 203 7.36 1.99 -19.17
C ASN A 203 6.23 0.99 -18.96
N LEU A 204 6.57 -0.30 -18.96
CA LEU A 204 5.69 -1.38 -18.53
C LEU A 204 6.17 -1.97 -17.21
N ARG A 205 5.25 -2.41 -16.37
CA ARG A 205 5.53 -2.94 -15.03
C ARG A 205 4.79 -4.25 -14.82
N LEU A 206 5.45 -5.17 -14.14
CA LEU A 206 4.93 -6.46 -13.74
C LEU A 206 5.26 -6.67 -12.26
N GLY A 207 4.37 -7.31 -11.51
CA GLY A 207 4.55 -7.58 -10.10
C GLY A 207 3.93 -8.90 -9.67
N TYR A 208 4.49 -9.47 -8.61
CA TYR A 208 4.03 -10.69 -7.98
C TYR A 208 4.15 -10.57 -6.45
N ASN A 209 3.04 -10.76 -5.75
CA ASN A 209 2.96 -10.82 -4.29
C ASN A 209 2.57 -12.24 -3.88
N HIS A 210 3.48 -12.93 -3.18
CA HIS A 210 3.29 -14.33 -2.83
C HIS A 210 2.18 -14.53 -1.80
N LEU A 211 2.15 -13.70 -0.74
CA LEU A 211 1.11 -13.77 0.30
C LEU A 211 -0.29 -13.62 -0.31
N ARG A 212 -0.48 -12.60 -1.15
CA ARG A 212 -1.78 -12.37 -1.83
C ARG A 212 -2.18 -13.53 -2.71
N ARG A 213 -1.23 -14.15 -3.41
CA ARG A 213 -1.54 -15.35 -4.20
C ARG A 213 -1.99 -16.50 -3.32
N LYS A 214 -1.40 -16.66 -2.14
CA LYS A 214 -1.75 -17.76 -1.24
C LYS A 214 -3.11 -17.55 -0.58
N GLU A 215 -3.37 -16.34 -0.08
CA GLU A 215 -4.60 -16.03 0.67
C GLU A 215 -5.83 -15.86 -0.21
N LEU A 216 -5.66 -15.39 -1.45
CA LEU A 216 -6.79 -15.04 -2.32
C LEU A 216 -6.98 -16.01 -3.49
N ARG A 217 -6.16 -17.08 -3.58
CA ARG A 217 -6.39 -18.15 -4.54
C ARG A 217 -7.45 -19.10 -4.00
N LEU A 218 -8.49 -19.31 -4.78
CA LEU A 218 -9.47 -20.38 -4.53
C LEU A 218 -8.81 -21.75 -4.74
N ASN A 219 -9.06 -22.69 -3.83
CA ASN A 219 -8.48 -24.04 -3.89
C ASN A 219 -8.78 -24.78 -5.21
N ASN A 220 -9.92 -24.48 -5.83
CA ASN A 220 -10.43 -25.21 -7.00
C ASN A 220 -10.23 -24.48 -8.34
N VAL A 221 -9.61 -23.30 -8.37
CA VAL A 221 -9.41 -22.54 -9.62
C VAL A 221 -8.01 -21.97 -9.70
N SER A 222 -7.31 -22.22 -10.82
CA SER A 222 -6.06 -21.52 -11.14
C SER A 222 -6.35 -20.06 -11.44
N GLY A 223 -6.15 -19.19 -10.45
CA GLY A 223 -6.31 -17.75 -10.59
C GLY A 223 -4.99 -17.00 -10.82
N THR A 224 -5.09 -15.78 -11.35
CA THR A 224 -3.98 -14.81 -11.44
C THR A 224 -3.78 -14.02 -10.15
N ALA A 225 -4.37 -14.46 -9.03
CA ALA A 225 -4.26 -13.83 -7.72
C ALA A 225 -2.79 -13.56 -7.35
N GLY A 226 -2.52 -12.35 -6.87
CA GLY A 226 -1.19 -11.88 -6.48
C GLY A 226 -0.35 -11.31 -7.62
N PHE A 227 -0.75 -11.44 -8.90
CA PHE A 227 -0.08 -10.73 -9.99
C PHE A 227 -0.60 -9.30 -10.16
N SER A 228 0.28 -8.45 -10.70
CA SER A 228 -0.10 -7.11 -11.14
C SER A 228 0.63 -6.74 -12.43
N VAL A 229 -0.03 -5.92 -13.24
CA VAL A 229 0.52 -5.35 -14.46
C VAL A 229 0.26 -3.85 -14.47
N GLY A 230 1.12 -3.06 -15.08
CA GLY A 230 0.92 -1.63 -15.18
C GLY A 230 1.74 -0.96 -16.25
N SER A 231 1.42 0.29 -16.49
CA SER A 231 2.12 1.15 -17.45
C SER A 231 2.24 2.56 -16.89
N MET A 232 3.36 3.20 -17.20
CA MET A 232 3.57 4.62 -16.93
C MET A 232 3.74 5.36 -18.25
N VAL A 233 2.99 6.45 -18.41
CA VAL A 233 3.08 7.36 -19.56
C VAL A 233 3.38 8.76 -19.06
N ARG A 234 4.40 9.42 -19.64
CA ARG A 234 4.73 10.82 -19.34
C ARG A 234 4.48 11.70 -20.54
N ILE A 235 3.59 12.68 -20.37
CA ILE A 235 3.21 13.66 -21.40
C ILE A 235 3.49 15.06 -20.86
N LYS A 236 4.47 15.75 -21.45
CA LYS A 236 4.91 17.09 -21.03
C LYS A 236 5.29 17.15 -19.54
N GLY A 237 4.46 17.81 -18.72
CA GLY A 237 4.65 17.97 -17.27
C GLY A 237 3.93 16.92 -16.43
N PHE A 238 3.08 16.09 -17.04
CA PHE A 238 2.24 15.13 -16.35
C PHE A 238 2.77 13.70 -16.51
N GLN A 239 2.65 12.92 -15.46
CA GLN A 239 2.86 11.48 -15.47
C GLN A 239 1.55 10.78 -15.07
N LEU A 240 1.12 9.89 -15.94
CA LEU A 240 -0.04 9.04 -15.78
C LEU A 240 0.44 7.60 -15.54
N ASP A 241 0.03 7.02 -14.42
CA ASP A 241 0.28 5.62 -14.12
C ASP A 241 -1.06 4.89 -14.07
N TYR A 242 -1.15 3.78 -14.81
CA TYR A 242 -2.25 2.83 -14.74
C TYR A 242 -1.72 1.47 -14.30
N ALA A 243 -2.41 0.82 -13.36
CA ALA A 243 -2.08 -0.54 -12.97
C ALA A 243 -3.34 -1.35 -12.71
N ARG A 244 -3.25 -2.66 -12.99
CA ARG A 244 -4.28 -3.64 -12.71
C ARG A 244 -3.68 -4.72 -11.82
N ALA A 245 -4.26 -4.90 -10.64
CA ALA A 245 -3.84 -5.91 -9.68
C ALA A 245 -4.92 -6.98 -9.55
N PHE A 246 -4.53 -8.24 -9.75
CA PHE A 246 -5.43 -9.38 -9.69
C PHE A 246 -5.45 -9.87 -8.24
N TYR A 247 -6.50 -9.51 -7.50
CA TYR A 247 -6.66 -9.93 -6.10
C TYR A 247 -7.38 -11.26 -6.02
N HIS A 248 -8.52 -11.42 -6.70
CA HIS A 248 -9.35 -12.61 -6.62
C HIS A 248 -9.79 -13.06 -8.02
N VAL A 249 -10.25 -14.31 -8.17
CA VAL A 249 -10.76 -14.83 -9.45
C VAL A 249 -11.98 -14.02 -9.93
N ALA A 250 -12.78 -13.52 -8.99
CA ALA A 250 -13.98 -12.72 -9.27
C ALA A 250 -13.69 -11.27 -9.74
N GLY A 251 -12.45 -10.78 -9.64
CA GLY A 251 -12.15 -9.44 -10.13
C GLY A 251 -10.76 -8.91 -9.81
N ALA A 252 -10.37 -7.90 -10.59
CA ALA A 252 -9.10 -7.20 -10.47
C ALA A 252 -9.34 -5.72 -10.14
N THR A 253 -8.48 -5.15 -9.30
CA THR A 253 -8.51 -3.74 -8.91
C THR A 253 -7.75 -2.90 -9.92
N ASN A 254 -8.34 -1.78 -10.31
CA ASN A 254 -7.71 -0.80 -11.19
C ASN A 254 -7.18 0.37 -10.37
N TYR A 255 -5.94 0.78 -10.65
CA TYR A 255 -5.28 1.92 -10.05
C TYR A 255 -4.98 2.97 -11.12
N PHE A 256 -5.36 4.21 -10.85
CA PHE A 256 -5.06 5.36 -11.70
C PHE A 256 -4.35 6.42 -10.87
N THR A 257 -3.19 6.88 -11.33
CA THR A 257 -2.43 7.94 -10.65
C THR A 257 -2.01 9.01 -11.63
N LEU A 258 -2.26 10.25 -11.27
CA LEU A 258 -1.77 11.44 -11.95
C LEU A 258 -0.77 12.14 -11.02
N SER A 259 0.38 12.51 -11.56
CA SER A 259 1.38 13.31 -10.85
C SER A 259 1.95 14.39 -11.76
N SER A 260 2.41 15.48 -11.15
CA SER A 260 3.00 16.60 -11.86
C SER A 260 3.95 17.38 -10.96
N ASP A 261 5.02 17.91 -11.55
CA ASP A 261 5.90 18.87 -10.90
C ASP A 261 5.36 20.29 -11.12
N LEU A 262 4.75 20.86 -10.07
CA LEU A 262 4.12 22.18 -10.14
C LEU A 262 5.15 23.30 -10.37
N GLN A 263 6.41 23.14 -9.97
CA GLN A 263 7.44 24.18 -10.18
C GLN A 263 7.68 24.46 -11.67
N ARG A 264 7.41 23.47 -12.54
CA ARG A 264 7.54 23.63 -13.98
C ARG A 264 6.56 24.65 -14.57
N PHE A 265 5.39 24.82 -13.95
CA PHE A 265 4.39 25.77 -14.44
C PHE A 265 4.61 27.19 -13.88
N PHE A 266 5.27 27.30 -12.72
CA PHE A 266 5.43 28.59 -12.01
C PHE A 266 6.81 29.24 -12.16
N LYS A 267 7.76 28.62 -12.90
CA LYS A 267 9.00 29.33 -13.29
C LYS A 267 8.65 30.43 -14.30
N LYS A 268 8.57 31.67 -13.84
CA LYS A 268 8.69 32.86 -14.69
C LYS A 268 9.95 32.70 -15.56
N LYS A 269 9.81 32.90 -16.87
CA LYS A 269 10.96 33.15 -17.75
C LYS A 269 11.76 34.28 -17.09
N LYS A 270 13.02 34.00 -16.73
CA LYS A 270 14.00 35.08 -16.63
C LYS A 270 14.31 35.42 -18.07
N ASP A 271 13.80 36.56 -18.51
CA ASP A 271 14.19 37.13 -19.79
C ASP A 271 15.71 37.36 -19.76
N GLN A 272 16.35 36.97 -20.87
CA GLN A 272 17.77 37.15 -21.15
C GLN A 272 18.09 38.63 -21.35
#